data_AF-A0A8M1KKH4-F1
#
_entry.id   AF-A0A8M1KKH4-F1
#
_cell.length_a   1.000
_cell.length_b   1.000
_cell.length_c   1.000
_cell.angle_alpha   90.00
_cell.angle_beta   90.00
_cell.angle_gamma   90.00
#
_symmetry.space_group_name_H-M   'P 1'
#
loop_
_entity.id
_entity.type
_entity.pdbx_description
1 polymer ?
#
loop_
_entity_poly.entity_id
_entity_poly.type
_entity_poly.pdbx_seq_one_letter_code
_entity_poly.pdbx_strand_id
1 'polypeptide(L)'
;MGESALISNDSLSATVKHFNTKTFFSSEGQSSPSLLGPYTRSSSSLSDTPQTDTNASGQLTHTFRGFKRNAGTPRVRRTPRASNVQTPQTDHTTLTTGSSATSTNAASVIVAVVEGRGLARGEIGMASINLKCPELVLSQFADTGTYAKVISKLHVLMPLEILMPDTVSEKGKGTKLYNLITENFQSVTLTTVQRKYFNERKGFEYIQQLSAPEISTVFMEVQTKYYCLAASAALLKYFEFVQNSIYAPRSLKVSFQGSDQTAMIDSASASNLELVVNNRDHRSDQCLLGVLNYTKTPGGERRLRSNILEPLLDVDTINIRLDTLQEFLEEEELFFGLKNAISHFLDIDQLLSVLIQIPKQET
;
A
#
# COMPACT_ATOMS: atom_id res chain seq x y z
N MET A 1 -35.02 -7.04 30.77
CA MET A 1 -34.94 -5.66 30.26
C MET A 1 -33.47 -5.38 30.02
N GLY A 2 -33.02 -5.64 28.80
CA GLY A 2 -31.66 -5.41 28.36
C GLY A 2 -31.67 -4.22 27.40
N GLU A 3 -30.60 -3.43 27.46
CA GLU A 3 -30.34 -2.38 26.48
C GLU A 3 -28.87 -2.51 26.06
N SER A 4 -28.68 -3.03 24.85
CA SER A 4 -27.41 -3.15 24.15
C SER A 4 -27.13 -1.82 23.43
N ALA A 5 -26.11 -1.09 23.87
CA ALA A 5 -25.65 0.11 23.19
C ALA A 5 -24.83 -0.27 21.95
N LEU A 6 -25.45 -0.18 20.78
CA LEU A 6 -24.78 -0.14 19.48
C LEU A 6 -24.09 1.22 19.34
N ILE A 7 -22.76 1.23 19.40
CA ILE A 7 -21.96 2.42 19.07
C ILE A 7 -21.83 2.46 17.54
N SER A 8 -22.57 3.37 16.92
CA SER A 8 -22.56 3.62 15.47
C SER A 8 -21.25 4.29 15.02
N ASN A 9 -20.68 3.78 13.92
CA ASN A 9 -19.46 4.25 13.25
C ASN A 9 -19.51 5.71 12.74
N ASP A 10 -20.66 6.37 12.75
CA ASP A 10 -20.82 7.77 12.31
C ASP A 10 -20.18 8.80 13.26
N SER A 11 -19.89 8.40 14.51
CA SER A 11 -19.32 9.27 15.54
C SER A 11 -17.85 9.66 15.27
N LEU A 12 -17.14 8.91 14.42
CA LEU A 12 -15.75 9.18 14.06
C LEU A 12 -15.61 10.26 12.97
N SER A 13 -16.62 10.44 12.11
CA SER A 13 -16.56 11.44 11.02
C SER A 13 -16.84 12.87 11.49
N ALA A 14 -17.64 13.03 12.56
CA ALA A 14 -18.05 14.34 13.05
C ALA A 14 -16.99 15.02 13.94
N THR A 15 -16.24 14.26 14.75
CA THR A 15 -15.23 14.81 15.67
C THR A 15 -13.99 15.36 14.94
N VAL A 16 -13.75 14.93 13.70
CA VAL A 16 -12.55 15.29 12.91
C VAL A 16 -12.73 16.63 12.15
N LYS A 17 -13.96 17.14 11.97
CA LYS A 17 -14.21 18.33 11.14
C LYS A 17 -13.96 19.68 11.84
N HIS A 18 -13.59 19.71 13.12
CA HIS A 18 -13.33 20.97 13.85
C HIS A 18 -12.02 21.00 14.64
N PHE A 19 -11.13 20.02 14.49
CA PHE A 19 -9.84 20.06 15.18
C PHE A 19 -8.78 20.82 14.37
N ASN A 20 -8.66 22.10 14.70
CA ASN A 20 -7.62 23.00 14.23
C ASN A 20 -6.26 22.49 14.75
N THR A 21 -5.42 21.96 13.85
CA THR A 21 -4.08 21.41 14.15
C THR A 21 -3.09 22.44 14.75
N LYS A 22 -3.47 23.72 14.82
CA LYS A 22 -2.66 24.78 15.43
C LYS A 22 -2.60 24.74 16.97
N THR A 23 -3.56 24.11 17.65
CA THR A 23 -3.58 24.10 19.13
C THR A 23 -2.76 22.98 19.75
N PHE A 24 -2.32 21.99 18.95
CA PHE A 24 -1.81 20.72 19.48
C PHE A 24 -0.31 20.71 19.83
N PHE A 25 0.53 21.58 19.27
CA PHE A 25 1.98 21.43 19.40
C PHE A 25 2.75 22.59 20.05
N SER A 26 2.07 23.51 20.74
CA SER A 26 2.71 24.66 21.38
C SER A 26 3.19 24.42 22.81
N SER A 27 2.98 23.24 23.41
CA SER A 27 3.23 23.03 24.85
C SER A 27 4.32 22.00 25.16
N GLU A 28 5.51 22.11 24.56
CA GLU A 28 6.72 21.53 25.15
C GLU A 28 7.91 22.46 24.84
N GLY A 29 8.18 23.38 25.77
CA GLY A 29 9.29 24.32 25.73
C GLY A 29 10.46 23.85 26.59
N GLN A 30 11.64 23.80 25.95
CA GLN A 30 13.00 24.03 26.46
C GLN A 30 13.51 23.30 27.72
N SER A 31 14.59 22.53 27.52
CA SER A 31 15.87 22.77 28.20
C SER A 31 17.02 22.06 27.47
N SER A 32 17.93 22.83 26.90
CA SER A 32 19.26 22.39 26.47
C SER A 32 20.33 23.04 27.36
N PRO A 33 21.51 22.41 27.48
CA PRO A 33 22.71 23.22 27.40
C PRO A 33 23.77 22.65 26.42
N SER A 34 24.38 23.60 25.74
CA SER A 34 25.55 23.59 24.86
C SER A 34 26.85 23.16 25.54
N LEU A 35 27.81 22.65 24.76
CA LEU A 35 29.26 22.89 24.97
C LEU A 35 30.07 22.79 23.65
N LEU A 36 31.03 23.72 23.52
CA LEU A 36 31.97 23.99 22.42
C LEU A 36 33.01 22.85 22.23
N GLY A 37 33.56 22.60 21.04
CA GLY A 37 34.79 23.26 20.54
C GLY A 37 35.74 22.28 19.81
N PRO A 38 36.81 22.74 19.12
CA PRO A 38 37.09 22.38 17.70
C PRO A 38 38.43 21.66 17.44
N TYR A 39 38.64 21.10 16.23
CA TYR A 39 39.98 20.88 15.65
C TYR A 39 40.02 21.00 14.12
N THR A 40 41.19 21.43 13.65
CA THR A 40 41.54 22.07 12.38
C THR A 40 42.21 21.15 11.35
N ARG A 41 41.88 21.36 10.06
CA ARG A 41 42.76 21.54 8.87
C ARG A 41 43.93 20.58 8.61
N SER A 42 43.95 20.00 7.40
CA SER A 42 45.08 20.13 6.46
C SER A 42 44.68 19.75 5.03
N SER A 43 45.37 20.39 4.09
CA SER A 43 45.17 20.48 2.65
C SER A 43 46.41 19.97 1.92
N SER A 44 46.27 19.40 0.73
CA SER A 44 47.33 19.47 -0.30
C SER A 44 46.74 19.32 -1.70
N SER A 45 47.14 20.27 -2.54
CA SER A 45 46.78 20.57 -3.91
C SER A 45 47.84 20.11 -4.92
N LEU A 46 47.52 20.33 -6.21
CA LEU A 46 48.35 20.37 -7.43
C LEU A 46 48.56 19.04 -8.16
N SER A 47 48.62 18.97 -9.49
CA SER A 47 48.19 19.82 -10.62
C SER A 47 48.42 19.02 -11.92
N ASP A 48 47.94 19.58 -13.02
CA ASP A 48 48.47 19.46 -14.39
C ASP A 48 47.78 18.53 -15.42
N THR A 49 47.08 19.23 -16.31
CA THR A 49 46.80 18.94 -17.72
C THR A 49 48.09 18.82 -18.55
N PRO A 50 48.05 18.17 -19.73
CA PRO A 50 47.84 18.94 -20.96
C PRO A 50 46.97 18.27 -22.05
N GLN A 51 46.38 19.11 -22.89
CA GLN A 51 45.74 18.81 -24.17
C GLN A 51 46.77 18.50 -25.27
N THR A 52 46.37 17.68 -26.25
CA THR A 52 46.83 17.79 -27.65
C THR A 52 45.75 17.32 -28.63
N ASP A 53 45.61 18.11 -29.71
CA ASP A 53 44.74 17.94 -30.87
C ASP A 53 45.15 16.78 -31.81
N THR A 54 44.21 16.24 -32.60
CA THR A 54 44.19 16.32 -34.09
C THR A 54 43.22 15.32 -34.79
N ASN A 55 42.38 15.89 -35.67
CA ASN A 55 41.87 15.45 -36.99
C ASN A 55 41.75 13.95 -37.40
N ALA A 56 40.56 13.55 -37.89
CA ALA A 56 40.24 13.36 -39.33
C ALA A 56 39.17 12.26 -39.62
N SER A 57 38.13 12.67 -40.35
CA SER A 57 37.47 12.02 -41.50
C SER A 57 37.04 10.54 -41.50
N GLY A 58 35.75 10.30 -41.79
CA GLY A 58 35.26 9.01 -42.29
C GLY A 58 33.73 8.93 -42.42
N GLN A 59 33.16 9.45 -43.51
CA GLN A 59 31.81 9.13 -43.95
C GLN A 59 31.75 7.70 -44.49
N LEU A 60 30.73 6.92 -44.12
CA LEU A 60 30.20 5.84 -44.98
C LEU A 60 28.68 5.69 -44.75
N THR A 61 27.96 5.99 -45.82
CA THR A 61 26.53 5.80 -46.06
C THR A 61 26.21 4.34 -46.37
N HIS A 62 25.12 3.79 -45.82
CA HIS A 62 24.41 2.69 -46.47
C HIS A 62 22.89 2.85 -46.35
N THR A 63 22.28 3.15 -47.48
CA THR A 63 20.86 3.04 -47.83
C THR A 63 20.47 1.58 -48.07
N PHE A 64 19.25 1.17 -47.67
CA PHE A 64 18.46 0.20 -48.45
C PHE A 64 16.94 0.38 -48.24
N ARG A 65 16.24 0.50 -49.39
CA ARG A 65 14.78 0.40 -49.61
C ARG A 65 14.29 -1.01 -49.18
N GLY A 66 13.07 -1.30 -48.72
CA GLY A 66 11.75 -0.71 -48.87
C GLY A 66 10.83 -1.69 -49.63
N PHE A 67 9.74 -2.22 -49.04
CA PHE A 67 8.61 -2.82 -49.78
C PHE A 67 7.27 -2.84 -49.00
N LYS A 68 6.32 -2.07 -49.55
CA LYS A 68 4.85 -2.14 -49.65
C LYS A 68 4.03 -3.13 -48.79
N ARG A 69 2.96 -2.63 -48.15
CA ARG A 69 1.72 -3.38 -47.82
C ARG A 69 0.53 -2.74 -48.53
N ASN A 70 -0.19 -3.55 -49.30
CA ASN A 70 -1.43 -3.20 -50.00
C ASN A 70 -2.66 -3.47 -49.11
N ALA A 71 -3.69 -2.64 -49.33
CA ALA A 71 -5.03 -2.74 -48.77
C ALA A 71 -5.87 -3.85 -49.42
N GLY A 72 -6.91 -4.31 -48.71
CA GLY A 72 -7.96 -5.16 -49.28
C GLY A 72 -9.06 -5.55 -48.26
N THR A 73 -10.19 -4.83 -48.29
CA THR A 73 -11.49 -5.26 -47.77
C THR A 73 -12.13 -6.33 -48.68
N PRO A 74 -13.05 -7.18 -48.18
CA PRO A 74 -14.44 -7.07 -48.67
C PRO A 74 -15.55 -7.38 -47.63
N ARG A 75 -16.81 -7.17 -48.07
CA ARG A 75 -18.05 -6.98 -47.33
C ARG A 75 -19.08 -8.10 -47.65
N VAL A 76 -20.02 -8.34 -46.71
CA VAL A 76 -21.40 -8.92 -46.81
C VAL A 76 -21.60 -10.46 -46.92
N ARG A 77 -22.34 -11.06 -45.96
CA ARG A 77 -23.64 -11.77 -46.17
C ARG A 77 -24.40 -12.02 -44.85
N ARG A 78 -25.73 -12.02 -44.93
CA ARG A 78 -26.74 -12.03 -43.85
C ARG A 78 -27.69 -13.25 -44.00
N THR A 79 -28.13 -13.84 -42.87
CA THR A 79 -29.35 -14.68 -42.59
C THR A 79 -29.43 -16.16 -43.07
N PRO A 80 -30.33 -17.06 -42.55
CA PRO A 80 -31.22 -17.07 -41.35
C PRO A 80 -31.32 -18.40 -40.50
N ARG A 81 -31.84 -18.27 -39.26
CA ARG A 81 -32.86 -19.06 -38.48
C ARG A 81 -32.83 -20.62 -38.30
N ALA A 82 -33.07 -21.01 -37.04
CA ALA A 82 -33.79 -22.18 -36.45
C ALA A 82 -33.11 -23.54 -36.23
N SER A 83 -33.06 -23.97 -34.96
CA SER A 83 -33.85 -25.12 -34.47
C SER A 83 -33.97 -25.10 -32.93
N ASN A 84 -35.21 -25.23 -32.47
CA ASN A 84 -35.60 -25.42 -31.08
C ASN A 84 -35.24 -26.85 -30.64
N VAL A 85 -34.65 -27.00 -29.46
CA VAL A 85 -34.81 -28.20 -28.64
C VAL A 85 -35.29 -27.73 -27.27
N GLN A 86 -36.40 -28.30 -26.84
CA GLN A 86 -37.23 -27.91 -25.71
C GLN A 86 -37.33 -29.12 -24.78
N THR A 87 -37.02 -28.94 -23.49
CA THR A 87 -37.56 -29.68 -22.32
C THR A 87 -36.78 -29.27 -21.05
N PRO A 88 -37.34 -29.44 -19.84
CA PRO A 88 -38.66 -29.04 -19.35
C PRO A 88 -38.56 -28.09 -18.14
N GLN A 89 -39.65 -27.38 -17.84
CA GLN A 89 -39.83 -26.57 -16.63
C GLN A 89 -39.73 -27.43 -15.36
N THR A 90 -39.00 -26.94 -14.36
CA THR A 90 -39.11 -27.33 -12.96
C THR A 90 -39.32 -26.08 -12.09
N ASP A 91 -40.11 -26.28 -11.05
CA ASP A 91 -40.84 -25.28 -10.28
C ASP A 91 -39.98 -24.18 -9.62
N HIS A 92 -40.47 -22.94 -9.71
CA HIS A 92 -39.98 -21.82 -8.93
C HIS A 92 -40.29 -22.04 -7.44
N THR A 93 -39.35 -22.65 -6.72
CA THR A 93 -39.21 -22.40 -5.28
C THR A 93 -38.52 -21.06 -5.11
N THR A 94 -39.20 -20.12 -4.46
CA THR A 94 -38.68 -18.85 -3.99
C THR A 94 -37.43 -19.08 -3.14
N LEU A 95 -36.26 -19.00 -3.79
CA LEU A 95 -34.99 -18.82 -3.11
C LEU A 95 -35.01 -17.41 -2.52
N THR A 96 -35.22 -17.38 -1.20
CA THR A 96 -34.92 -16.25 -0.35
C THR A 96 -33.57 -15.67 -0.77
N THR A 97 -33.59 -14.45 -1.28
CA THR A 97 -32.41 -13.63 -1.53
C THR A 97 -31.69 -13.45 -0.21
N GLY A 98 -30.80 -14.38 0.12
CA GLY A 98 -29.81 -14.20 1.16
C GLY A 98 -29.00 -12.98 0.75
N SER A 99 -29.19 -11.89 1.47
CA SER A 99 -28.40 -10.69 1.32
C SER A 99 -26.95 -11.09 1.60
N SER A 100 -26.19 -11.38 0.54
CA SER A 100 -24.74 -11.38 0.61
C SER A 100 -24.38 -9.99 1.07
N ALA A 101 -24.07 -9.85 2.36
CA ALA A 101 -23.45 -8.66 2.89
C ALA A 101 -22.10 -8.57 2.16
N THR A 102 -22.09 -7.86 1.03
CA THR A 102 -20.87 -7.31 0.46
C THR A 102 -20.26 -6.51 1.58
N SER A 103 -19.27 -7.08 2.27
CA SER A 103 -18.47 -6.35 3.23
C SER A 103 -17.77 -5.27 2.43
N THR A 104 -18.38 -4.09 2.35
CA THR A 104 -17.75 -2.90 1.80
C THR A 104 -16.44 -2.76 2.56
N ASN A 105 -15.34 -3.08 1.90
CA ASN A 105 -14.03 -3.18 2.50
C ASN A 105 -13.57 -1.74 2.80
N ALA A 106 -14.09 -1.18 3.89
CA ALA A 106 -13.83 0.18 4.30
C ALA A 106 -12.34 0.31 4.59
N ALA A 107 -11.71 1.31 3.97
CA ALA A 107 -10.32 1.64 4.16
C ALA A 107 -10.00 1.69 5.65
N SER A 108 -9.01 0.92 6.09
CA SER A 108 -8.61 0.79 7.49
C SER A 108 -7.12 0.98 7.70
N VAL A 109 -6.41 1.43 6.67
CA VAL A 109 -4.95 1.55 6.68
C VAL A 109 -4.57 3.02 6.88
N ILE A 110 -3.71 3.30 7.85
CA ILE A 110 -3.06 4.61 8.00
C ILE A 110 -1.65 4.48 7.47
N VAL A 111 -1.23 5.42 6.62
CA VAL A 111 0.09 5.38 5.97
C VAL A 111 0.86 6.66 6.26
N ALA A 112 2.09 6.55 6.75
CA ALA A 112 3.02 7.67 6.82
C ALA A 112 4.00 7.64 5.65
N VAL A 113 4.23 8.79 5.02
CA VAL A 113 5.11 8.96 3.84
C VAL A 113 6.13 10.06 4.09
N VAL A 114 7.40 9.78 3.79
CA VAL A 114 8.52 10.72 3.90
C VAL A 114 9.36 10.67 2.63
N GLU A 115 9.74 11.85 2.13
CA GLU A 115 10.71 12.00 1.04
C GLU A 115 12.07 12.44 1.60
N GLY A 116 13.14 11.80 1.11
CA GLY A 116 14.52 12.19 1.39
C GLY A 116 14.87 13.58 0.85
N ARG A 117 15.89 14.22 1.46
CA ARG A 117 16.35 15.56 1.09
C ARG A 117 17.81 15.54 0.63
N GLY A 118 18.21 16.60 -0.08
CA GLY A 118 19.59 16.77 -0.54
C GLY A 118 20.00 15.62 -1.48
N LEU A 119 21.09 14.93 -1.14
CA LEU A 119 21.63 13.81 -1.92
C LEU A 119 20.71 12.58 -1.96
N ALA A 120 19.76 12.48 -1.03
CA ALA A 120 18.80 11.38 -0.97
C ALA A 120 17.41 11.79 -1.51
N ARG A 121 17.33 12.88 -2.28
CA ARG A 121 16.09 13.28 -2.94
C ARG A 121 15.63 12.20 -3.92
N GLY A 122 14.34 11.86 -3.86
CA GLY A 122 13.76 10.76 -4.63
C GLY A 122 13.73 9.43 -3.88
N GLU A 123 14.45 9.30 -2.76
CA GLU A 123 14.25 8.17 -1.85
C GLU A 123 12.96 8.38 -1.04
N ILE A 124 12.05 7.41 -1.09
CA ILE A 124 10.78 7.45 -0.39
C ILE A 124 10.80 6.41 0.73
N GLY A 125 10.46 6.85 1.95
CA GLY A 125 10.16 5.98 3.07
C GLY A 125 8.67 5.98 3.37
N MET A 126 8.12 4.80 3.59
CA MET A 126 6.74 4.62 4.02
C MET A 126 6.65 3.65 5.18
N ALA A 127 5.67 3.89 6.03
CA ALA A 127 5.20 2.93 7.01
C ALA A 127 3.67 2.90 6.93
N SER A 128 3.07 1.72 7.03
CA SER A 128 1.63 1.57 7.03
C SER A 128 1.18 0.62 8.11
N ILE A 129 0.04 0.92 8.72
CA ILE A 129 -0.56 0.09 9.75
C ILE A 129 -2.04 -0.11 9.44
N ASN A 130 -2.49 -1.36 9.50
CA ASN A 130 -3.90 -1.69 9.32
C ASN A 130 -4.59 -1.73 10.69
N LEU A 131 -5.64 -0.94 10.89
CA LEU A 131 -6.37 -0.94 12.15
C LEU A 131 -7.12 -2.27 12.40
N LYS A 132 -7.44 -2.99 11.32
CA LYS A 132 -8.10 -4.30 11.38
C LYS A 132 -7.12 -5.47 11.49
N CYS A 133 -5.83 -5.27 11.19
CA CYS A 133 -4.84 -6.35 11.20
C CYS A 133 -3.57 -5.81 11.83
N PRO A 134 -3.05 -6.38 12.94
CA PRO A 134 -1.91 -5.83 13.68
C PRO A 134 -0.56 -6.02 12.95
N GLU A 135 -0.46 -5.48 11.75
CA GLU A 135 0.70 -5.55 10.89
C GLU A 135 1.20 -4.14 10.56
N LEU A 136 2.45 -3.90 10.91
CA LEU A 136 3.22 -2.74 10.49
C LEU A 136 4.05 -3.12 9.27
N VAL A 137 3.69 -2.57 8.11
CA VAL A 137 4.42 -2.76 6.87
C VAL A 137 5.32 -1.57 6.63
N LEU A 138 6.61 -1.82 6.52
CA LEU A 138 7.64 -0.84 6.21
C LEU A 138 8.06 -0.99 4.76
N SER A 139 8.29 0.12 4.07
CA SER A 139 8.87 0.09 2.73
C SER A 139 9.75 1.29 2.48
N GLN A 140 10.89 1.07 1.84
CA GLN A 140 11.75 2.14 1.39
C GLN A 140 12.30 1.82 -0.01
N PHE A 141 12.19 2.78 -0.92
CA PHE A 141 12.64 2.63 -2.30
C PHE A 141 12.97 3.97 -2.95
N ALA A 142 13.84 3.93 -3.95
CA ALA A 142 14.07 5.05 -4.84
C ALA A 142 12.93 5.16 -5.85
N ASP A 143 12.39 6.37 -5.98
CA ASP A 143 11.39 6.74 -6.97
C ASP A 143 11.97 7.78 -7.95
N THR A 144 11.32 7.89 -9.10
CA THR A 144 11.67 8.87 -10.12
C THR A 144 10.90 10.17 -9.90
N GLY A 145 11.18 11.20 -10.70
CA GLY A 145 10.47 12.47 -10.62
C GLY A 145 8.96 12.39 -10.90
N THR A 146 8.44 11.27 -11.40
CA THR A 146 7.00 11.03 -11.59
C THR A 146 6.30 10.47 -10.36
N TYR A 147 7.04 9.99 -9.35
CA TYR A 147 6.52 9.35 -8.14
C TYR A 147 5.57 8.17 -8.41
N ALA A 148 5.76 7.47 -9.53
CA ALA A 148 4.86 6.40 -9.95
C ALA A 148 4.83 5.23 -8.94
N LYS A 149 5.97 4.93 -8.29
CA LYS A 149 6.05 3.80 -7.36
C LYS A 149 5.26 4.08 -6.08
N VAL A 150 5.45 5.24 -5.47
CA VAL A 150 4.71 5.61 -4.24
C VAL A 150 3.22 5.73 -4.50
N ILE A 151 2.79 6.31 -5.64
CA ILE A 151 1.37 6.41 -5.98
C ILE A 151 0.77 5.02 -6.17
N SER A 152 1.44 4.14 -6.92
CA SER A 152 0.97 2.77 -7.13
C SER A 152 0.86 2.01 -5.80
N LYS A 153 1.87 2.11 -4.92
CA LYS A 153 1.85 1.47 -3.60
C LYS A 153 0.74 2.02 -2.70
N LEU A 154 0.44 3.31 -2.76
CA LEU A 154 -0.70 3.89 -2.04
C LEU A 154 -2.05 3.34 -2.55
N HIS A 155 -2.21 3.12 -3.85
CA HIS A 155 -3.42 2.47 -4.39
C HIS A 155 -3.55 1.00 -3.97
N VAL A 156 -2.43 0.29 -3.83
CA VAL A 156 -2.41 -1.07 -3.27
C VAL A 156 -2.90 -1.05 -1.82
N LEU A 157 -2.37 -0.12 -1.02
CA LEU A 157 -2.66 -0.03 0.42
C LEU A 157 -4.06 0.52 0.74
N MET A 158 -4.69 1.27 -0.18
CA MET A 158 -6.01 1.90 0.02
C MET A 158 -6.10 2.64 1.37
N PRO A 159 -5.29 3.70 1.58
CA PRO A 159 -5.24 4.40 2.85
C PRO A 159 -6.58 5.06 3.19
N LEU A 160 -6.96 4.96 4.46
CA LEU A 160 -7.98 5.79 5.09
C LEU A 160 -7.44 7.20 5.35
N GLU A 161 -6.16 7.27 5.72
CA GLU A 161 -5.48 8.51 6.07
C GLU A 161 -3.99 8.43 5.70
N ILE A 162 -3.45 9.52 5.16
CA ILE A 162 -2.04 9.66 4.80
C ILE A 162 -1.41 10.73 5.70
N LEU A 163 -0.31 10.38 6.35
CA LEU A 163 0.50 11.25 7.20
C LEU A 163 1.74 11.71 6.46
N MET A 164 2.02 13.00 6.48
CA MET A 164 3.24 13.57 5.91
C MET A 164 3.87 14.60 6.86
N PRO A 165 5.19 14.86 6.79
CA PRO A 165 5.81 15.93 7.57
C PRO A 165 5.22 17.31 7.22
N ASP A 166 4.89 18.14 8.19
CA ASP A 166 4.45 19.55 8.01
C ASP A 166 5.29 20.36 7.01
N THR A 167 6.60 20.12 7.00
CA THR A 167 7.54 20.71 6.03
C THR A 167 7.24 20.43 4.55
N VAL A 168 6.42 19.41 4.20
CA VAL A 168 6.03 19.18 2.80
C VAL A 168 5.01 20.20 2.30
N SER A 169 4.37 20.93 3.22
CA SER A 169 3.38 21.97 2.95
C SER A 169 3.93 23.39 3.19
N GLU A 170 5.22 23.57 3.45
CA GLU A 170 5.78 24.87 3.83
C GLU A 170 5.74 25.89 2.68
N LYS A 171 5.32 27.13 3.01
CA LYS A 171 5.25 28.33 2.13
C LYS A 171 4.18 28.33 1.03
N GLY A 172 3.08 27.59 1.22
CA GLY A 172 1.90 27.66 0.33
C GLY A 172 2.11 27.05 -1.07
N LYS A 173 3.29 26.46 -1.33
CA LYS A 173 3.56 25.59 -2.47
C LYS A 173 4.03 24.25 -1.91
N GLY A 174 3.12 23.29 -1.84
CA GLY A 174 3.45 21.93 -1.44
C GLY A 174 4.55 21.33 -2.32
N THR A 175 5.29 20.36 -1.79
CA THR A 175 6.25 19.58 -2.60
C THR A 175 5.53 18.93 -3.78
N LYS A 176 6.28 18.58 -4.83
CA LYS A 176 5.71 17.88 -5.99
C LYS A 176 4.97 16.60 -5.57
N LEU A 177 5.55 15.84 -4.64
CA LEU A 177 4.93 14.65 -4.07
C LEU A 177 3.61 14.97 -3.33
N TYR A 178 3.60 16.00 -2.49
CA TYR A 178 2.39 16.40 -1.74
C TYR A 178 1.23 16.75 -2.69
N ASN A 179 1.51 17.53 -3.74
CA ASN A 179 0.48 17.91 -4.71
C ASN A 179 -0.03 16.69 -5.49
N LEU A 180 0.87 15.80 -5.93
CA LEU A 180 0.47 14.57 -6.64
C LEU A 180 -0.38 13.65 -5.77
N ILE A 181 -0.03 13.46 -4.49
CA ILE A 181 -0.85 12.67 -3.56
C ILE A 181 -2.23 13.33 -3.37
N THR A 182 -2.27 14.65 -3.20
CA THR A 182 -3.52 15.40 -3.03
C THR A 182 -4.43 15.27 -4.26
N GLU A 183 -3.86 15.30 -5.47
CA GLU A 183 -4.59 15.16 -6.73
C GLU A 183 -5.13 13.75 -6.96
N ASN A 184 -4.32 12.71 -6.65
CA ASN A 184 -4.68 11.30 -6.86
C ASN A 184 -5.62 10.75 -5.78
N PHE A 185 -5.58 11.29 -4.55
CA PHE A 185 -6.29 10.76 -3.39
C PHE A 185 -7.25 11.80 -2.76
N GLN A 186 -8.14 12.38 -3.56
CA GLN A 186 -9.07 13.44 -3.13
C GLN A 186 -10.04 13.02 -2.00
N SER A 187 -10.35 11.73 -1.92
CA SER A 187 -11.24 11.16 -0.90
C SER A 187 -10.53 10.75 0.40
N VAL A 188 -9.20 10.84 0.45
CA VAL A 188 -8.39 10.38 1.58
C VAL A 188 -7.99 11.58 2.44
N THR A 189 -8.08 11.42 3.76
CA THR A 189 -7.64 12.48 4.69
C THR A 189 -6.12 12.61 4.65
N LEU A 190 -5.62 13.82 4.39
CA LEU A 190 -4.19 14.12 4.39
C LEU A 190 -3.84 14.96 5.62
N THR A 191 -3.08 14.37 6.54
CA THR A 191 -2.73 14.98 7.83
C THR A 191 -1.24 15.27 7.90
N THR A 192 -0.88 16.50 8.25
CA THR A 192 0.51 16.89 8.47
C THR A 192 0.93 16.69 9.92
N VAL A 193 2.04 16.00 10.14
CA VAL A 193 2.63 15.75 11.46
C VAL A 193 3.97 16.50 11.57
N GLN A 194 4.31 17.00 12.77
CA GLN A 194 5.56 17.75 12.92
C GLN A 194 6.78 16.94 12.55
N ARG A 195 7.72 17.57 11.81
CA ARG A 195 8.96 16.91 11.37
C ARG A 195 9.76 16.25 12.50
N LYS A 196 9.68 16.76 13.74
CA LYS A 196 10.37 16.21 14.92
C LYS A 196 9.99 14.76 15.26
N TYR A 197 8.78 14.32 14.89
CA TYR A 197 8.31 12.95 15.14
C TYR A 197 8.81 11.95 14.10
N PHE A 198 9.28 12.42 12.94
CA PHE A 198 9.89 11.58 11.92
C PHE A 198 11.36 11.30 12.26
N ASN A 199 11.60 10.50 13.28
CA ASN A 199 12.93 10.20 13.80
C ASN A 199 13.24 8.70 13.63
N GLU A 200 14.30 8.40 12.88
CA GLU A 200 14.75 7.06 12.54
C GLU A 200 15.16 6.24 13.77
N ARG A 201 15.85 6.87 14.74
CA ARG A 201 16.30 6.19 15.95
C ARG A 201 15.12 5.76 16.82
N LYS A 202 14.17 6.68 17.05
CA LYS A 202 12.92 6.36 17.77
C LYS A 202 12.10 5.30 17.03
N GLY A 203 12.06 5.36 15.70
CA GLY A 203 11.36 4.37 14.89
C GLY A 203 11.94 2.97 15.08
N PHE A 204 13.26 2.86 15.08
CA PHE A 204 13.95 1.59 15.36
C PHE A 204 13.69 1.09 16.79
N GLU A 205 13.76 1.97 17.79
CA GLU A 205 13.44 1.65 19.19
C GLU A 205 12.00 1.13 19.34
N TYR A 206 11.02 1.78 18.71
CA TYR A 206 9.62 1.34 18.74
C TYR A 206 9.42 -0.01 18.06
N ILE A 207 10.04 -0.23 16.90
CA ILE A 207 9.95 -1.52 16.21
C ILE A 207 10.54 -2.61 17.09
N GLN A 208 11.71 -2.38 17.71
CA GLN A 208 12.35 -3.35 18.60
C GLN A 208 11.51 -3.69 19.84
N GLN A 209 10.77 -2.73 20.38
CA GLN A 209 9.91 -2.93 21.53
C GLN A 209 8.59 -3.65 21.18
N LEU A 210 8.01 -3.33 20.03
CA LEU A 210 6.66 -3.78 19.65
C LEU A 210 6.64 -5.05 18.81
N SER A 211 7.70 -5.34 18.04
CA SER A 211 7.72 -6.48 17.13
C SER A 211 7.74 -7.83 17.85
N ALA A 212 7.02 -8.80 17.32
CA ALA A 212 7.12 -10.19 17.76
C ALA A 212 8.58 -10.72 17.63
N PRO A 213 9.05 -11.57 18.56
CA PRO A 213 10.46 -11.98 18.65
C PRO A 213 10.95 -12.85 17.48
N GLU A 214 10.05 -13.36 16.64
CA GLU A 214 10.36 -14.24 15.50
C GLU A 214 10.91 -13.47 14.27
N ILE A 215 11.05 -12.14 14.34
CA ILE A 215 11.30 -11.27 13.18
C ILE A 215 12.75 -10.75 13.09
N SER A 216 13.74 -11.57 13.50
CA SER A 216 15.17 -11.17 13.52
C SER A 216 15.70 -10.68 12.16
N THR A 217 15.20 -11.25 11.06
CA THR A 217 15.64 -10.93 9.69
C THR A 217 15.27 -9.52 9.26
N VAL A 218 14.06 -9.06 9.61
CA VAL A 218 13.57 -7.72 9.23
C VAL A 218 14.42 -6.64 9.89
N PHE A 219 14.86 -6.84 11.14
CA PHE A 219 15.71 -5.87 11.83
C PHE A 219 17.04 -5.61 11.11
N MET A 220 17.70 -6.67 10.63
CA MET A 220 18.96 -6.55 9.89
C MET A 220 18.75 -5.79 8.58
N GLU A 221 17.61 -6.00 7.92
CA GLU A 221 17.28 -5.33 6.67
C GLU A 221 16.93 -3.84 6.86
N VAL A 222 16.11 -3.52 7.88
CA VAL A 222 15.61 -2.15 8.08
C VAL A 222 16.60 -1.22 8.78
N GLN A 223 17.65 -1.75 9.42
CA GLN A 223 18.62 -0.93 10.18
C GLN A 223 19.29 0.16 9.30
N THR A 224 19.41 -0.09 8.00
CA THR A 224 19.99 0.87 7.02
C THR A 224 18.92 1.73 6.31
N LYS A 225 17.64 1.51 6.60
CA LYS A 225 16.49 2.12 5.92
C LYS A 225 15.92 3.28 6.73
N TYR A 226 16.68 4.37 6.79
CA TYR A 226 16.38 5.53 7.66
C TYR A 226 14.99 6.15 7.43
N TYR A 227 14.48 6.18 6.19
CA TYR A 227 13.24 6.88 5.86
C TYR A 227 11.99 6.08 6.26
N CYS A 228 11.99 4.76 6.09
CA CYS A 228 10.87 3.96 6.59
C CYS A 228 10.85 3.90 8.12
N LEU A 229 12.02 3.89 8.77
CA LEU A 229 12.12 4.02 10.23
C LEU A 229 11.60 5.39 10.72
N ALA A 230 11.94 6.48 10.03
CA ALA A 230 11.41 7.79 10.37
C ALA A 230 9.89 7.85 10.18
N ALA A 231 9.35 7.25 9.10
CA ALA A 231 7.91 7.16 8.87
C ALA A 231 7.20 6.32 9.94
N SER A 232 7.78 5.20 10.38
CA SER A 232 7.20 4.35 11.41
C SER A 232 7.13 5.05 12.77
N ALA A 233 8.14 5.84 13.12
CA ALA A 233 8.15 6.63 14.35
C ALA A 233 6.97 7.61 14.41
N ALA A 234 6.74 8.34 13.32
CA ALA A 234 5.63 9.28 13.22
C ALA A 234 4.27 8.55 13.22
N LEU A 235 4.16 7.44 12.48
CA LEU A 235 2.94 6.66 12.39
C LEU A 235 2.51 6.08 13.75
N LEU A 236 3.43 5.43 14.46
CA LEU A 236 3.13 4.81 15.76
C LEU A 236 2.81 5.88 16.81
N LYS A 237 3.50 7.03 16.79
CA LYS A 237 3.20 8.13 17.70
C LYS A 237 1.85 8.79 17.40
N TYR A 238 1.51 8.91 16.12
CA TYR A 238 0.21 9.41 15.70
C TYR A 238 -0.91 8.46 16.11
N PHE A 239 -0.73 7.16 15.88
CA PHE A 239 -1.67 6.12 16.31
C PHE A 239 -1.93 6.19 17.83
N GLU A 240 -0.87 6.27 18.64
CA GLU A 240 -0.96 6.39 20.09
C GLU A 240 -1.84 7.57 20.51
N PHE A 241 -1.71 8.69 19.81
CA PHE A 241 -2.45 9.91 20.11
C PHE A 241 -3.91 9.84 19.66
N VAL A 242 -4.18 9.42 18.42
CA VAL A 242 -5.52 9.44 17.84
C VAL A 242 -6.42 8.35 18.39
N GLN A 243 -5.88 7.14 18.58
CA GLN A 243 -6.66 6.00 19.08
C GLN A 243 -6.67 5.91 20.62
N ASN A 244 -5.90 6.76 21.30
CA ASN A 244 -5.65 6.68 22.74
C ASN A 244 -5.30 5.25 23.20
N SER A 245 -4.52 4.55 22.39
CA SER A 245 -4.26 3.12 22.51
C SER A 245 -2.83 2.83 22.06
N ILE A 246 -2.20 1.86 22.71
CA ILE A 246 -0.85 1.41 22.38
C ILE A 246 -0.91 -0.07 21.99
N TYR A 247 0.02 -0.49 21.14
CA TYR A 247 0.21 -1.92 20.91
C TYR A 247 0.96 -2.56 22.07
N ALA A 248 0.55 -3.76 22.45
CA ALA A 248 1.23 -4.56 23.46
C ALA A 248 2.70 -4.79 23.05
N PRO A 249 3.66 -4.76 23.99
CA PRO A 249 5.04 -5.08 23.68
C PRO A 249 5.15 -6.48 23.05
N ARG A 250 6.03 -6.62 22.04
CA ARG A 250 6.29 -7.88 21.32
C ARG A 250 5.06 -8.55 20.68
N SER A 251 4.07 -7.78 20.24
CA SER A 251 2.81 -8.30 19.68
C SER A 251 2.57 -7.93 18.21
N LEU A 252 3.28 -6.93 17.70
CA LEU A 252 3.05 -6.40 16.36
C LEU A 252 3.82 -7.24 15.33
N LYS A 253 3.13 -7.65 14.27
CA LYS A 253 3.80 -8.23 13.10
C LYS A 253 4.47 -7.10 12.33
N VAL A 254 5.78 -7.16 12.14
CA VAL A 254 6.52 -6.17 11.35
C VAL A 254 7.05 -6.84 10.10
N SER A 255 6.75 -6.26 8.94
CA SER A 255 7.26 -6.75 7.66
C SER A 255 7.91 -5.62 6.89
N PHE A 256 9.00 -5.92 6.19
CA PHE A 256 9.61 -5.01 5.23
C PHE A 256 9.28 -5.48 3.82
N GLN A 257 8.80 -4.56 3.00
CA GLN A 257 8.51 -4.80 1.59
C GLN A 257 9.38 -3.87 0.74
N GLY A 258 10.40 -4.45 0.11
CA GLY A 258 11.14 -3.79 -0.96
C GLY A 258 10.29 -3.60 -2.22
N SER A 259 10.80 -2.81 -3.17
CA SER A 259 10.14 -2.55 -4.46
C SER A 259 10.32 -3.68 -5.49
N ASP A 260 11.13 -4.70 -5.19
CA ASP A 260 11.74 -5.54 -6.24
C ASP A 260 11.18 -6.98 -6.33
N GLN A 261 10.26 -7.35 -5.44
CA GLN A 261 9.75 -8.73 -5.32
C GLN A 261 8.42 -8.96 -6.06
N THR A 262 7.80 -7.90 -6.59
CA THR A 262 6.52 -7.95 -7.28
C THR A 262 6.54 -7.12 -8.56
N ALA A 263 5.72 -7.53 -9.53
CA ALA A 263 5.56 -6.80 -10.77
C ALA A 263 4.83 -5.49 -10.48
N MET A 264 5.45 -4.36 -10.79
CA MET A 264 4.78 -3.07 -10.64
C MET A 264 3.74 -2.89 -11.75
N ILE A 265 2.49 -2.65 -11.32
CA ILE A 265 1.41 -2.20 -12.18
C ILE A 265 1.15 -0.74 -11.80
N ASP A 266 1.32 0.17 -12.76
CA ASP A 266 1.02 1.58 -12.51
C ASP A 266 -0.48 1.81 -12.31
N SER A 267 -0.83 2.87 -11.57
CA SER A 267 -2.23 3.19 -11.24
C SER A 267 -3.13 3.32 -12.47
N ALA A 268 -2.62 3.93 -13.56
CA ALA A 268 -3.41 4.12 -14.77
C ALA A 268 -3.69 2.78 -15.45
N SER A 269 -2.71 1.88 -15.54
CA SER A 269 -2.90 0.52 -16.01
C SER A 269 -3.88 -0.27 -15.13
N ALA A 270 -3.76 -0.18 -13.80
CA ALA A 270 -4.66 -0.88 -12.87
C ALA A 270 -6.13 -0.43 -13.01
N SER A 271 -6.36 0.88 -13.21
CA SER A 271 -7.68 1.43 -13.48
C SER A 271 -8.17 1.07 -14.89
N ASN A 272 -7.34 1.22 -15.93
CA ASN A 272 -7.71 0.92 -17.32
C ASN A 272 -8.07 -0.56 -17.52
N LEU A 273 -7.41 -1.46 -16.80
CA LEU A 273 -7.69 -2.89 -16.82
C LEU A 273 -8.82 -3.30 -15.86
N GLU A 274 -9.39 -2.34 -15.11
CA GLU A 274 -10.44 -2.56 -14.11
C GLU A 274 -10.07 -3.73 -13.18
N LEU A 275 -8.82 -3.71 -12.66
CA LEU A 275 -8.29 -4.84 -11.89
C LEU A 275 -9.08 -5.07 -10.60
N VAL A 276 -9.56 -3.99 -9.99
CA VAL A 276 -10.23 -4.06 -8.69
C VAL A 276 -11.52 -3.25 -8.63
N VAL A 277 -11.63 -2.18 -9.40
CA VAL A 277 -12.82 -1.33 -9.45
C VAL A 277 -13.19 -1.11 -10.91
N ASN A 278 -14.48 -1.20 -11.21
CA ASN A 278 -15.01 -0.86 -12.52
C ASN A 278 -15.09 0.67 -12.68
N ASN A 279 -14.64 1.19 -13.83
CA ASN A 279 -14.56 2.64 -14.05
C ASN A 279 -15.94 3.28 -14.30
N ARG A 280 -16.90 2.52 -14.83
CA ARG A 280 -18.26 3.00 -15.14
C ARG A 280 -19.15 2.98 -13.90
N ASP A 281 -19.06 1.92 -13.12
CA ASP A 281 -19.82 1.75 -11.89
C ASP A 281 -18.94 1.19 -10.77
N HIS A 282 -18.53 2.06 -9.84
CA HIS A 282 -17.64 1.70 -8.74
C HIS A 282 -18.26 0.71 -7.75
N ARG A 283 -19.57 0.46 -7.83
CA ARG A 283 -20.28 -0.54 -7.02
C ARG A 283 -20.45 -1.88 -7.74
N SER A 284 -20.09 -1.95 -9.01
CA SER A 284 -20.23 -3.15 -9.81
C SER A 284 -19.07 -4.11 -9.57
N ASP A 285 -19.38 -5.40 -9.41
CA ASP A 285 -18.39 -6.48 -9.34
C ASP A 285 -17.82 -6.86 -10.72
N GLN A 286 -18.11 -6.07 -11.76
CA GLN A 286 -17.58 -6.23 -13.12
C GLN A 286 -16.13 -5.71 -13.20
N CYS A 287 -15.23 -6.33 -12.43
CA CYS A 287 -13.79 -6.09 -12.40
C CYS A 287 -13.05 -7.42 -12.22
N LEU A 288 -11.73 -7.47 -12.44
CA LEU A 288 -10.97 -8.73 -12.31
C LEU A 288 -11.09 -9.33 -10.89
N LEU A 289 -11.01 -8.50 -9.84
CA LEU A 289 -11.22 -8.94 -8.47
C LEU A 289 -12.60 -9.58 -8.29
N GLY A 290 -13.67 -8.95 -8.80
CA GLY A 290 -15.02 -9.49 -8.69
C GLY A 290 -15.19 -10.83 -9.40
N VAL A 291 -14.51 -11.04 -10.53
CA VAL A 291 -14.51 -12.32 -11.26
C VAL A 291 -13.77 -13.42 -10.49
N LEU A 292 -12.66 -13.10 -9.82
CA LEU A 292 -11.81 -14.07 -9.13
C LEU A 292 -12.18 -14.31 -7.66
N ASN A 293 -12.94 -13.41 -7.04
CA ASN A 293 -13.19 -13.43 -5.61
C ASN A 293 -14.24 -14.48 -5.19
N TYR A 294 -13.75 -15.70 -4.95
CA TYR A 294 -14.52 -16.78 -4.29
C TYR A 294 -14.03 -17.06 -2.86
N THR A 295 -13.34 -16.11 -2.25
CA THR A 295 -12.77 -16.26 -0.92
C THR A 295 -13.86 -16.38 0.14
N LYS A 296 -13.55 -17.07 1.25
CA LYS A 296 -14.50 -17.33 2.35
C LYS A 296 -14.23 -16.51 3.61
N THR A 297 -13.11 -15.82 3.66
CA THR A 297 -12.73 -14.97 4.80
C THR A 297 -12.37 -13.57 4.29
N PRO A 298 -12.63 -12.51 5.09
CA PRO A 298 -12.21 -11.16 4.73
C PRO A 298 -10.68 -11.04 4.56
N GLY A 299 -9.89 -11.79 5.35
CA GLY A 299 -8.44 -11.88 5.18
C GLY A 299 -8.03 -12.46 3.82
N GLY A 300 -8.77 -13.48 3.34
CA GLY A 300 -8.59 -14.05 2.01
C GLY A 300 -8.86 -13.04 0.90
N GLU A 301 -9.95 -12.27 0.99
CA GLU A 301 -10.28 -11.21 0.03
C GLU A 301 -9.17 -10.15 -0.03
N ARG A 302 -8.71 -9.66 1.13
CA ARG A 302 -7.59 -8.69 1.23
C ARG A 302 -6.34 -9.24 0.56
N ARG A 303 -6.01 -10.51 0.80
CA ARG A 303 -4.85 -11.19 0.21
C ARG A 303 -4.99 -11.35 -1.31
N LEU A 304 -6.17 -11.73 -1.80
CA LEU A 304 -6.44 -11.85 -3.24
C LEU A 304 -6.28 -10.50 -3.94
N ARG A 305 -6.85 -9.43 -3.37
CA ARG A 305 -6.69 -8.07 -3.91
C ARG A 305 -5.21 -7.66 -4.01
N SER A 306 -4.42 -7.89 -2.95
CA SER A 306 -2.98 -7.61 -2.96
C SER A 306 -2.25 -8.42 -4.03
N ASN A 307 -2.55 -9.71 -4.19
CA ASN A 307 -1.96 -10.55 -5.25
C ASN A 307 -2.29 -10.05 -6.68
N ILE A 308 -3.46 -9.46 -6.90
CA ILE A 308 -3.86 -8.90 -8.21
C ILE A 308 -3.09 -7.61 -8.51
N LEU A 309 -2.94 -6.73 -7.52
CA LEU A 309 -2.30 -5.42 -7.70
C LEU A 309 -0.77 -5.49 -7.65
N GLU A 310 -0.22 -6.48 -6.94
CA GLU A 310 1.23 -6.76 -6.84
C GLU A 310 1.50 -8.24 -7.18
N PRO A 311 1.44 -8.64 -8.47
CA PRO A 311 1.74 -10.01 -8.88
C PRO A 311 3.18 -10.40 -8.51
N LEU A 312 3.39 -11.68 -8.22
CA LEU A 312 4.71 -12.21 -7.88
C LEU A 312 5.66 -12.22 -9.09
N LEU A 313 6.95 -11.99 -8.84
CA LEU A 313 8.02 -12.19 -9.83
C LEU A 313 8.77 -13.52 -9.64
N ASP A 314 8.69 -14.09 -8.44
CA ASP A 314 9.37 -15.34 -8.10
C ASP A 314 8.68 -16.55 -8.74
N VAL A 315 9.37 -17.20 -9.67
CA VAL A 315 8.86 -18.33 -10.45
C VAL A 315 8.57 -19.53 -9.55
N ASP A 316 9.40 -19.78 -8.54
CA ASP A 316 9.23 -20.92 -7.64
C ASP A 316 7.95 -20.77 -6.81
N THR A 317 7.72 -19.59 -6.22
CA THR A 317 6.46 -19.30 -5.51
C THR A 317 5.24 -19.36 -6.43
N ILE A 318 5.37 -18.92 -7.70
CA ILE A 318 4.29 -19.04 -8.68
C ILE A 318 3.94 -20.51 -8.93
N ASN A 319 4.95 -21.36 -9.17
CA ASN A 319 4.74 -22.78 -9.42
C ASN A 319 4.12 -23.48 -8.21
N ILE A 320 4.59 -23.20 -7.00
CA ILE A 320 3.99 -23.74 -5.77
C ILE A 320 2.48 -23.42 -5.67
N ARG A 321 2.07 -22.19 -6.04
CA ARG A 321 0.65 -21.82 -6.06
C ARG A 321 -0.13 -22.60 -7.12
N LEU A 322 0.46 -22.80 -8.30
CA LEU A 322 -0.17 -23.58 -9.39
C LEU A 322 -0.28 -25.06 -9.02
N ASP A 323 0.75 -25.63 -8.41
CA ASP A 323 0.75 -27.03 -7.93
C ASP A 323 -0.34 -27.25 -6.87
N THR A 324 -0.50 -26.29 -5.94
CA THR A 324 -1.57 -26.33 -4.92
C THR A 324 -2.97 -26.28 -5.59
N LEU A 325 -3.13 -25.49 -6.65
CA LEU A 325 -4.39 -25.44 -7.39
C LEU A 325 -4.66 -26.75 -8.13
N GLN A 326 -3.62 -27.35 -8.71
CA GLN A 326 -3.72 -28.63 -9.38
C GLN A 326 -4.18 -29.73 -8.40
N GLU A 327 -3.61 -29.77 -7.20
CA GLU A 327 -4.03 -30.69 -6.13
C GLU A 327 -5.51 -30.51 -5.77
N PHE A 328 -5.99 -29.27 -5.63
CA PHE A 328 -7.42 -29.01 -5.36
C PHE A 328 -8.36 -29.34 -6.52
N LEU A 329 -7.87 -29.36 -7.76
CA LEU A 329 -8.64 -29.78 -8.93
C LEU A 329 -8.70 -31.31 -9.07
N GLU A 330 -7.65 -32.02 -8.63
CA GLU A 330 -7.57 -33.48 -8.65
C GLU A 330 -8.36 -34.10 -7.49
N GLU A 331 -8.33 -33.48 -6.30
CA GLU A 331 -8.98 -33.97 -5.08
C GLU A 331 -10.16 -33.07 -4.65
N GLU A 332 -11.31 -33.20 -5.32
CA GLU A 332 -12.48 -32.35 -5.07
C GLU A 332 -13.01 -32.44 -3.62
N GLU A 333 -12.96 -33.62 -2.99
CA GLU A 333 -13.40 -33.81 -1.60
C GLU A 333 -12.55 -32.98 -0.62
N LEU A 334 -11.23 -32.96 -0.83
CA LEU A 334 -10.32 -32.11 -0.06
C LEU A 334 -10.66 -30.63 -0.24
N PHE A 335 -10.89 -30.19 -1.48
CA PHE A 335 -11.25 -28.80 -1.77
C PHE A 335 -12.55 -28.38 -1.07
N PHE A 336 -13.64 -29.15 -1.22
CA PHE A 336 -14.92 -28.82 -0.59
C PHE A 336 -14.87 -28.94 0.94
N GLY A 337 -14.16 -29.94 1.47
CA GLY A 337 -13.92 -30.10 2.90
C GLY A 337 -13.20 -28.89 3.50
N LEU A 338 -12.10 -28.46 2.86
CA LEU A 338 -11.33 -27.29 3.28
C LEU A 338 -12.14 -26.00 3.16
N LYS A 339 -12.86 -25.81 2.05
CA LYS A 339 -13.72 -24.64 1.82
C LYS A 339 -14.80 -24.51 2.90
N ASN A 340 -15.43 -25.62 3.27
CA ASN A 340 -16.42 -25.64 4.34
C ASN A 340 -15.78 -25.32 5.69
N ALA A 341 -14.64 -25.93 6.02
CA ALA A 341 -13.92 -25.64 7.25
C ALA A 341 -13.54 -24.15 7.36
N ILE A 342 -12.97 -23.56 6.31
CA ILE A 342 -12.56 -22.14 6.27
C ILE A 342 -13.76 -21.19 6.40
N SER A 343 -14.93 -21.57 5.88
CA SER A 343 -16.13 -20.71 5.94
C SER A 343 -16.66 -20.44 7.35
N HIS A 344 -16.26 -21.26 8.34
CA HIS A 344 -16.63 -21.07 9.74
C HIS A 344 -15.67 -20.17 10.52
N PHE A 345 -14.52 -19.79 9.94
CA PHE A 345 -13.59 -18.90 10.62
C PHE A 345 -14.08 -17.45 10.56
N LEU A 346 -14.06 -16.79 11.72
CA LEU A 346 -14.25 -15.36 11.84
C LEU A 346 -13.04 -14.59 11.28
N ASP A 347 -13.13 -13.26 11.17
CA ASP A 347 -11.97 -12.43 10.82
C ASP A 347 -10.93 -12.45 11.95
N ILE A 348 -10.02 -13.44 11.89
CA ILE A 348 -8.98 -13.68 12.90
C ILE A 348 -8.08 -12.45 13.04
N ASP A 349 -7.76 -11.77 11.94
CA ASP A 349 -6.90 -10.60 11.97
C ASP A 349 -7.52 -9.47 12.80
N GLN A 350 -8.84 -9.28 12.67
CA GLN A 350 -9.59 -8.30 13.44
C GLN A 350 -9.59 -8.64 14.93
N LEU A 351 -9.82 -9.91 15.27
CA LEU A 351 -9.77 -10.37 16.65
C LEU A 351 -8.39 -10.16 17.27
N LEU A 352 -7.32 -10.51 16.54
CA LEU A 352 -5.95 -10.28 16.97
C LEU A 352 -5.67 -8.79 17.18
N SER A 353 -6.14 -7.92 16.28
CA SER A 353 -5.96 -6.47 16.41
C SER A 353 -6.55 -5.94 17.73
N VAL A 354 -7.74 -6.39 18.10
CA VAL A 354 -8.40 -5.98 19.36
C VAL A 354 -7.63 -6.48 20.58
N LEU A 355 -7.11 -7.71 20.54
CA LEU A 355 -6.41 -8.32 21.68
C LEU A 355 -5.07 -7.65 21.98
N ILE A 356 -4.39 -7.11 20.97
CA ILE A 356 -3.07 -6.50 21.15
C ILE A 356 -3.11 -4.99 21.40
N GLN A 357 -4.27 -4.35 21.19
CA GLN A 357 -4.45 -2.93 21.44
C GLN A 357 -4.82 -2.70 22.91
N ILE A 358 -3.95 -2.02 23.64
CA ILE A 358 -4.10 -1.69 25.05
C ILE A 358 -4.51 -0.22 25.17
N PRO A 359 -5.66 0.10 25.80
CA PRO A 359 -6.05 1.48 26.02
C PRO A 359 -5.00 2.17 26.88
N LYS A 360 -4.61 3.37 26.46
CA LYS A 360 -3.63 4.17 27.19
C LYS A 360 -4.28 4.63 28.50
N GLN A 361 -3.68 4.26 29.63
CA GLN A 361 -4.09 4.79 30.94
C GLN A 361 -3.59 6.25 31.02
N GLU A 362 -4.50 7.19 31.30
CA GLU A 362 -4.12 8.57 31.61
C GLU A 362 -3.36 8.58 32.94
N THR A 363 -2.07 8.89 32.89
CA THR A 363 -1.23 9.17 34.07
C THR A 363 -1.26 10.64 34.43
#